data_AF-A0A1R1LS02-F1
#
_entry.id   AF-A0A1R1LS02-F1
#
_cell.length_a   1.000
_cell.length_b   1.000
_cell.length_c   1.000
_cell.angle_alpha   90.00
_cell.angle_beta   90.00
_cell.angle_gamma   90.00
#
_symmetry.space_group_name_H-M   'P 1'
#
loop_
_entity.id
_entity.type
_entity.pdbx_description
1 polymer ?
#
loop_
_entity_poly.entity_id
_entity_poly.type
_entity_poly.pdbx_seq_one_letter_code
_entity_poly.pdbx_strand_id
1 'polypeptide(L)'
;MKTKKLLSKIRAFFDSDLRDVQRQTDSLREVLDKLKKKETVLKSRLENEHDPKARKKLEKKISLVHSQRKKGLDLLKSLHLSDSPERE
;
A
#
# COMPACT_ATOMS: atom_id res chain seq x y z
N MET A 1 -1.66 14.02 -0.11
CA MET A 1 -1.95 13.39 -1.44
C MET A 1 -3.27 12.59 -1.44
N LYS A 2 -4.04 12.66 -2.54
CA LYS A 2 -5.29 11.89 -2.74
C LYS A 2 -4.98 10.38 -2.85
N THR A 3 -5.86 9.51 -2.33
CA THR A 3 -5.63 8.04 -2.30
C THR A 3 -5.41 7.43 -3.68
N LYS A 4 -6.10 7.94 -4.71
CA LYS A 4 -5.90 7.53 -6.11
C LYS A 4 -4.44 7.68 -6.56
N LYS A 5 -3.74 8.75 -6.16
CA LYS A 5 -2.32 8.96 -6.50
C LYS A 5 -1.38 7.97 -5.82
N LEU A 6 -1.72 7.47 -4.63
CA LEU A 6 -0.90 6.43 -3.99
C LEU A 6 -1.07 5.09 -4.70
N LEU A 7 -2.31 4.76 -5.07
CA LEU A 7 -2.61 3.54 -5.82
C LEU A 7 -1.96 3.54 -7.21
N SER A 8 -1.94 4.68 -7.90
CA SER A 8 -1.25 4.79 -9.19
C SER A 8 0.25 4.64 -9.07
N LYS A 9 0.87 5.15 -7.98
CA LYS A 9 2.29 4.94 -7.72
C LYS A 9 2.62 3.47 -7.49
N ILE A 10 1.82 2.77 -6.68
CA ILE A 10 1.96 1.32 -6.50
C ILE A 10 1.87 0.59 -7.84
N ARG A 11 0.93 0.97 -8.70
CA ARG A 11 0.79 0.36 -10.03
C ARG A 11 2.03 0.59 -10.90
N ALA A 12 2.56 1.81 -10.91
CA ALA A 12 3.79 2.12 -11.64
C ALA A 12 5.01 1.32 -11.13
N PHE A 13 5.07 0.99 -9.83
CA PHE A 13 6.12 0.12 -9.29
C PHE A 13 6.01 -1.33 -9.77
N PHE A 14 4.81 -1.81 -10.12
CA PHE A 14 4.66 -3.14 -10.71
C PHE A 14 5.15 -3.20 -12.16
N ASP A 15 5.18 -2.07 -12.86
CA ASP A 15 5.46 -2.00 -14.30
C ASP A 15 6.90 -1.49 -14.62
N SER A 16 7.71 -1.11 -13.63
CA SER A 16 9.00 -0.45 -13.88
C SER A 16 10.21 -1.40 -13.83
N ASP A 17 11.04 -1.37 -14.88
CA ASP A 17 12.33 -2.06 -14.96
C ASP A 17 13.33 -1.60 -13.88
N LEU A 18 14.04 -2.59 -13.33
CA LEU A 18 14.89 -2.63 -12.12
C LEU A 18 16.11 -1.67 -12.05
N ARG A 19 16.18 -0.59 -12.82
CA ARG A 19 17.40 0.24 -12.90
C ARG A 19 17.66 1.15 -11.69
N ASP A 20 16.76 1.20 -10.71
CA ASP A 20 16.87 2.07 -9.53
C ASP A 20 16.21 1.44 -8.28
N VAL A 21 16.48 0.15 -8.03
CA VAL A 21 15.81 -0.68 -6.99
C VAL A 21 15.80 -0.01 -5.62
N GLN A 22 16.90 0.63 -5.20
CA GLN A 22 16.98 1.27 -3.88
C GLN A 22 16.01 2.46 -3.76
N ARG A 23 16.04 3.39 -4.72
CA ARG A 23 15.15 4.58 -4.74
C ARG A 23 13.69 4.16 -4.89
N GLN A 24 13.43 3.12 -5.67
CA GLN A 24 12.10 2.56 -5.82
C GLN A 24 11.60 1.92 -4.53
N THR A 25 12.46 1.18 -3.83
CA THR A 25 12.15 0.56 -2.54
C THR A 25 11.83 1.60 -1.49
N ASP A 26 12.63 2.66 -1.36
CA ASP A 26 12.39 3.73 -0.39
C ASP A 26 11.11 4.51 -0.70
N SER A 27 10.86 4.83 -1.98
CA SER A 27 9.61 5.45 -2.38
C SER A 27 8.40 4.52 -2.20
N LEU A 28 8.55 3.21 -2.35
CA LEU A 28 7.50 2.23 -2.11
C LEU A 28 7.20 2.11 -0.62
N ARG A 29 8.22 2.09 0.25
CA ARG A 29 8.06 2.14 1.72
C ARG A 29 7.27 3.35 2.14
N GLU A 30 7.62 4.54 1.65
CA GLU A 30 6.87 5.76 1.96
C GLU A 30 5.39 5.66 1.56
N VAL A 31 5.11 5.11 0.37
CA VAL A 31 3.74 4.97 -0.13
C VAL A 31 2.96 3.97 0.71
N LEU A 32 3.58 2.84 1.09
CA LEU A 32 2.99 1.84 1.98
C LEU A 32 2.69 2.40 3.36
N ASP A 33 3.59 3.21 3.90
CA ASP A 33 3.43 3.81 5.23
C ASP A 33 2.30 4.86 5.25
N LYS A 34 2.20 5.64 4.17
CA LYS A 34 1.07 6.56 3.95
C LYS A 34 -0.25 5.81 3.73
N LEU A 35 -0.24 4.61 3.13
CA LEU A 35 -1.43 3.77 3.00
C LEU A 35 -1.85 3.15 4.34
N LYS A 36 -0.89 2.70 5.16
CA LYS A 36 -1.14 2.21 6.52
C LYS A 36 -1.83 3.27 7.36
N LYS A 37 -1.29 4.49 7.39
CA LYS A 37 -1.92 5.63 8.11
C LYS A 37 -3.35 5.90 7.63
N LYS A 38 -3.58 5.83 6.31
CA LYS A 38 -4.94 5.99 5.75
C LYS A 38 -5.87 4.84 6.09
N GLU A 39 -5.39 3.61 6.11
CA GLU A 39 -6.16 2.43 6.52
C GLU A 39 -6.62 2.60 7.98
N THR A 40 -5.72 3.00 8.88
CA THR A 40 -6.04 3.28 10.29
C THR A 40 -7.08 4.38 10.43
N VAL A 41 -6.92 5.50 9.72
CA VAL A 41 -7.91 6.60 9.75
C VAL A 41 -9.28 6.14 9.22
N LEU A 42 -9.31 5.32 8.16
CA LEU A 42 -10.56 4.79 7.62
C LEU A 42 -11.23 3.79 8.58
N LYS A 43 -10.45 2.95 9.27
CA LYS A 43 -10.96 2.03 10.31
C LYS A 43 -11.53 2.80 11.50
N SER A 44 -10.82 3.81 11.99
CA SER A 44 -11.33 4.67 13.07
C SER A 44 -12.61 5.41 12.66
N ARG A 45 -12.71 5.87 11.41
CA ARG A 45 -13.98 6.43 10.88
C ARG A 45 -15.09 5.39 10.79
N LEU A 46 -14.77 4.14 10.46
CA LEU A 46 -15.74 3.05 10.41
C LEU A 46 -16.32 2.73 11.79
N GLU A 47 -15.49 2.78 12.84
CA GLU A 47 -15.91 2.53 14.22
C GLU A 47 -16.92 3.57 14.74
N ASN A 48 -16.80 4.81 14.25
CA ASN A 48 -17.69 5.92 14.62
C ASN A 48 -18.85 6.13 13.60
N GLU A 49 -18.96 5.27 12.58
CA GLU A 49 -19.99 5.40 11.54
C GLU A 49 -21.18 4.47 11.86
N HIS A 50 -22.34 5.09 12.06
CA HIS A 50 -23.59 4.40 12.38
C HIS A 50 -24.49 4.22 11.17
N ASP A 51 -24.28 4.97 10.08
CA ASP A 51 -25.05 4.76 8.85
C ASP A 51 -24.59 3.49 8.11
N PRO A 52 -25.46 2.47 7.92
CA PRO A 52 -25.08 1.23 7.26
C PRO A 52 -24.63 1.43 5.80
N LYS A 53 -25.14 2.45 5.10
CA LYS A 53 -24.71 2.75 3.73
C LYS A 53 -23.30 3.35 3.70
N ALA A 54 -23.01 4.30 4.58
CA ALA A 54 -21.68 4.91 4.74
C ALA A 54 -20.65 3.89 5.24
N ARG A 55 -21.03 3.05 6.22
CA ARG A 55 -20.22 1.94 6.74
C ARG A 55 -19.78 0.99 5.63
N LYS A 56 -20.71 0.53 4.79
CA LYS A 56 -20.41 -0.34 3.63
C LYS A 56 -19.48 0.33 2.61
N LYS A 57 -19.60 1.64 2.40
CA LYS A 57 -18.67 2.40 1.53
C LYS A 57 -17.27 2.48 2.14
N LEU A 58 -17.17 2.70 3.45
CA LEU A 58 -15.90 2.73 4.18
C LEU A 58 -15.23 1.35 4.16
N GLU A 59 -15.96 0.27 4.41
CA GLU A 59 -15.47 -1.12 4.34
C GLU A 59 -14.88 -1.46 2.96
N LYS A 60 -15.60 -1.14 1.87
CA LYS A 60 -15.09 -1.32 0.51
C LYS A 60 -13.78 -0.56 0.28
N LYS A 61 -13.70 0.66 0.80
CA LYS A 61 -12.51 1.52 0.66
C LYS A 61 -11.34 0.98 1.49
N ILE A 62 -11.60 0.49 2.70
CA ILE A 62 -10.60 -0.16 3.56
C ILE A 62 -10.08 -1.42 2.87
N SER A 63 -10.96 -2.27 2.34
CA SER A 63 -10.59 -3.49 1.63
C SER A 63 -9.71 -3.21 0.41
N LEU A 64 -10.06 -2.21 -0.41
CA LEU A 64 -9.25 -1.79 -1.54
C LEU A 64 -7.85 -1.32 -1.11
N VAL A 65 -7.78 -0.46 -0.08
CA VAL A 65 -6.50 0.06 0.45
C VAL A 65 -5.67 -1.07 1.04
N HIS A 66 -6.29 -1.98 1.78
CA HIS A 66 -5.62 -3.13 2.41
C HIS A 66 -5.06 -4.09 1.35
N SER A 67 -5.84 -4.44 0.33
CA SER A 67 -5.40 -5.29 -0.79
C SER A 67 -4.21 -4.67 -1.52
N GLN A 68 -4.26 -3.37 -1.79
CA GLN A 68 -3.17 -2.65 -2.46
C GLN A 68 -1.91 -2.54 -1.58
N ARG A 69 -2.08 -2.32 -0.26
CA ARG A 69 -0.98 -2.33 0.69
C ARG A 69 -0.31 -3.70 0.78
N LYS A 70 -1.10 -4.78 0.83
CA LYS A 70 -0.59 -6.15 0.85
C LYS A 70 0.23 -6.44 -0.40
N LYS A 71 -0.31 -6.15 -1.58
CA LYS A 71 0.42 -6.32 -2.85
C LYS A 71 1.73 -5.53 -2.90
N GLY A 72 1.76 -4.30 -2.40
CA GLY A 72 3.00 -3.52 -2.35
C GLY A 72 4.01 -4.04 -1.32
N LEU A 73 3.56 -4.63 -0.20
CA LEU A 73 4.44 -5.31 0.75
C LEU A 73 5.02 -6.59 0.15
N ASP A 74 4.22 -7.36 -0.59
CA ASP A 74 4.68 -8.56 -1.28
C ASP A 74 5.75 -8.19 -2.33
N LEU A 75 5.52 -7.11 -3.10
CA LEU A 75 6.52 -6.57 -4.03
C LEU A 75 7.81 -6.17 -3.31
N LEU A 76 7.71 -5.47 -2.18
CA LEU A 76 8.88 -5.06 -1.42
C LEU A 76 9.66 -6.26 -0.88
N LYS A 77 8.96 -7.31 -0.45
CA LYS A 77 9.57 -8.56 -0.01
C LYS A 77 10.27 -9.26 -1.17
N SER A 78 9.69 -9.29 -2.37
CA SER A 78 10.32 -9.84 -3.57
C SER A 78 11.57 -9.05 -3.98
N LEU A 79 11.54 -7.72 -3.91
CA LEU A 79 12.68 -6.86 -4.21
C LEU A 79 13.82 -7.03 -3.20
N HIS A 80 13.50 -7.18 -1.91
CA HIS A 80 14.49 -7.49 -0.87
C HIS A 80 15.04 -8.92 -0.97
N LEU A 81 14.24 -9.90 -1.39
CA LEU A 81 14.71 -11.28 -1.59
C LEU A 81 15.74 -11.37 -2.72
N SER A 82 15.61 -10.51 -3.75
CA SER A 82 16.59 -10.39 -4.83
C SER A 82 17.88 -9.63 -4.45
N ASP A 83 17.89 -8.95 -3.30
CA ASP A 83 19.06 -8.20 -2.77
C ASP A 83 19.77 -8.92 -1.61
N SER A 84 19.26 -10.07 -1.18
CA SER A 84 19.95 -10.94 -0.23
C SER A 84 20.83 -11.92 -0.98
N PRO A 85 22.19 -11.78 -0.98
CA PRO A 85 23.03 -12.95 -1.17
C PRO A 85 22.71 -13.92 -0.03
N GLU A 86 22.72 -15.21 -0.35
CA GLU A 86 22.74 -16.30 0.62
C GLU A 86 23.58 -15.89 1.82
N ARG A 87 23.00 -15.94 3.01
CA ARG A 87 23.78 -16.10 4.23
C ARG A 87 23.30 -17.38 4.87
N GLU A 88 24.23 -18.34 4.80
CA GLU A 88 24.34 -19.65 5.45
C GLU A 88 23.60 -19.78 6.79
#